data_AF-A0A0G1MZU0-F1
#
_entry.id   AF-A0A0G1MZU0-F1
#
_cell.length_a   1.000
_cell.length_b   1.000
_cell.length_c   1.000
_cell.angle_alpha   90.00
_cell.angle_beta   90.00
_cell.angle_gamma   90.00
#
_symmetry.space_group_name_H-M   'P 1'
#
loop_
_entity.id
_entity.type
_entity.pdbx_description
1 polymer ?
#
loop_
_entity_poly.entity_id
_entity_poly.type
_entity_poly.pdbx_seq_one_letter_code
_entity_poly.pdbx_strand_id
1 'polypeptide(L)'
;MKQNPSTKKQTLIALRKAQSLVKKIIQMIDEGVYCVRIMEQNLAVVGLLRSAHEKLLENHLNTCFREAIGSRDEKRKQEMIKEILKVVKLANK
;
A
#
# COMPACT_ATOMS: atom_id res chain seq x y z
N MET A 1 -14.06 -1.20 6.03
CA MET A 1 -13.45 0.14 5.82
C MET A 1 -14.43 1.01 5.06
N LYS A 2 -14.71 2.22 5.56
CA LYS A 2 -15.28 3.27 4.71
C LYS A 2 -14.18 3.66 3.71
N GLN A 3 -14.45 3.54 2.42
CA GLN A 3 -13.46 3.82 1.38
C GLN A 3 -14.00 4.89 0.46
N ASN A 4 -13.18 5.91 0.18
CA ASN A 4 -13.41 6.80 -0.93
C ASN A 4 -13.37 5.97 -2.24
N PRO A 5 -14.44 5.98 -3.06
CA PRO A 5 -14.52 5.17 -4.27
C PRO A 5 -13.36 5.40 -5.26
N SER A 6 -12.84 6.62 -5.33
CA SER A 6 -11.70 6.98 -6.19
C SER A 6 -10.41 6.34 -5.69
N THR A 7 -10.10 6.50 -4.41
CA THR A 7 -8.89 5.93 -3.78
C THR A 7 -8.90 4.41 -3.80
N LYS A 8 -10.08 3.79 -3.59
CA LYS A 8 -10.27 2.34 -3.75
C LYS A 8 -9.89 1.87 -5.15
N LYS A 9 -10.43 2.52 -6.18
CA LYS A 9 -10.17 2.15 -7.58
C LYS A 9 -8.68 2.26 -7.92
N GLN A 10 -8.04 3.36 -7.54
CA GLN A 10 -6.62 3.59 -7.81
C GLN A 10 -5.70 2.61 -7.06
N THR A 11 -6.03 2.28 -5.81
CA THR A 11 -5.31 1.27 -5.02
C THR A 11 -5.38 -0.09 -5.69
N LEU A 12 -6.59 -0.52 -6.09
CA LEU A 12 -6.78 -1.79 -6.79
C LEU A 12 -6.05 -1.84 -8.14
N ILE A 13 -6.01 -0.73 -8.88
CA ILE A 13 -5.24 -0.64 -10.13
C ILE A 13 -3.75 -0.87 -9.86
N ALA A 14 -3.18 -0.20 -8.85
CA ALA A 14 -1.76 -0.37 -8.50
C ALA A 14 -1.44 -1.82 -8.09
N LEU A 15 -2.28 -2.43 -7.24
CA LEU A 15 -2.10 -3.82 -6.79
C LEU A 15 -2.25 -4.83 -7.96
N ARG A 16 -3.21 -4.63 -8.86
CA ARG A 16 -3.37 -5.49 -10.05
C ARG A 16 -2.17 -5.37 -10.99
N LYS A 17 -1.65 -4.17 -11.20
CA LYS A 17 -0.42 -3.96 -11.98
C LYS A 17 0.78 -4.67 -11.33
N ALA A 18 0.93 -4.54 -10.01
CA ALA A 18 1.99 -5.22 -9.26
C ALA A 18 1.88 -6.74 -9.41
N GLN A 19 0.68 -7.30 -9.25
CA GLN A 19 0.41 -8.72 -9.43
C GLN A 19 0.79 -9.21 -10.83
N SER A 20 0.35 -8.53 -11.88
CA SER A 20 0.68 -8.91 -13.27
C SER A 20 2.18 -8.81 -13.54
N LEU A 21 2.85 -7.80 -12.98
CA LEU A 21 4.28 -7.63 -13.17
C LEU A 21 5.11 -8.68 -12.42
N VAL A 22 4.69 -9.07 -11.21
CA VAL A 22 5.30 -10.21 -10.48
C VAL A 22 5.19 -11.50 -11.30
N LYS A 23 4.02 -11.78 -11.89
CA LYS A 23 3.86 -12.96 -12.77
C LYS A 23 4.85 -12.92 -13.94
N LYS A 24 5.03 -11.76 -14.55
CA LYS A 24 6.00 -11.57 -15.64
C LYS A 24 7.44 -11.77 -15.18
N ILE A 25 7.79 -11.28 -13.99
CA ILE A 25 9.14 -11.47 -13.41
C ILE A 25 9.45 -12.95 -13.21
N ILE A 26 8.48 -13.74 -12.71
CA ILE A 26 8.63 -15.19 -12.55
C ILE A 26 8.94 -15.83 -13.91
N GLN A 27 8.14 -15.51 -14.95
CA GLN A 27 8.40 -15.99 -16.31
C GLN A 27 9.78 -15.56 -16.84
N MET A 28 10.20 -14.31 -16.58
CA MET A 28 11.54 -13.83 -16.99
C MET A 28 12.67 -14.62 -16.33
N ILE A 29 12.48 -15.09 -15.09
CA ILE A 29 13.45 -15.95 -14.39
C ILE A 29 13.47 -17.33 -15.06
N ASP A 30 12.31 -17.92 -15.33
CA ASP A 30 12.20 -19.23 -15.99
C ASP A 30 12.83 -19.21 -17.40
N GLU A 31 12.70 -18.09 -18.12
CA GLU A 31 13.28 -17.88 -19.45
C GLU A 31 14.76 -17.48 -19.43
N GLY A 32 15.38 -17.33 -18.26
CA GLY A 32 16.80 -16.96 -18.14
C GLY A 32 17.13 -15.53 -18.59
N VAL A 33 16.17 -14.60 -18.45
CA VAL A 33 16.37 -13.19 -18.83
C VAL A 33 17.48 -12.55 -17.99
N TYR A 34 18.24 -11.64 -18.60
CA TYR A 34 19.35 -10.93 -17.95
C TYR A 34 18.96 -10.30 -16.59
N CYS A 35 19.77 -10.57 -15.57
CA CYS A 35 19.48 -10.26 -14.16
C CYS A 35 19.16 -8.78 -13.92
N VAL A 36 19.87 -7.85 -14.57
CA VAL A 36 19.62 -6.40 -14.40
C VAL A 36 18.19 -6.04 -14.82
N ARG A 37 17.69 -6.63 -15.90
CA ARG A 37 16.32 -6.39 -16.37
C ARG A 37 15.29 -6.93 -15.38
N ILE A 38 15.56 -8.08 -14.77
CA ILE A 38 14.71 -8.64 -13.70
C ILE A 38 14.71 -7.70 -12.49
N MET A 39 15.88 -7.19 -12.08
CA MET A 39 16.01 -6.25 -10.97
C MET A 39 15.23 -4.95 -11.22
N GLU A 40 15.31 -4.38 -12.43
CA GLU A 40 14.53 -3.20 -12.81
C GLU A 40 13.03 -3.43 -12.71
N GLN A 41 12.52 -4.56 -13.24
CA GLN A 41 11.10 -4.90 -13.12
C GLN A 41 10.68 -5.13 -11.66
N ASN A 42 11.55 -5.74 -10.85
CA ASN A 42 11.29 -5.93 -9.42
C ASN A 42 11.18 -4.58 -8.68
N LEU A 43 12.05 -3.62 -8.98
CA LEU A 43 11.95 -2.27 -8.43
C LEU A 43 10.66 -1.56 -8.86
N ALA A 44 10.18 -1.79 -10.09
CA ALA A 44 8.89 -1.29 -10.53
C ALA A 44 7.71 -1.90 -9.75
N VAL A 45 7.77 -3.19 -9.37
CA VAL A 45 6.79 -3.80 -8.45
C VAL A 45 6.82 -3.09 -7.09
N VAL A 46 8.00 -2.88 -6.52
CA VAL A 46 8.15 -2.17 -5.23
C VAL A 46 7.52 -0.77 -5.30
N GLY A 47 7.75 -0.02 -6.39
CA GLY A 47 7.12 1.28 -6.61
C GLY A 47 5.59 1.23 -6.65
N LEU A 48 5.02 0.22 -7.32
CA LEU A 48 3.56 0.02 -7.36
C LEU A 48 2.99 -0.32 -5.98
N LEU A 49 3.68 -1.15 -5.21
CA LEU A 49 3.28 -1.50 -3.84
C LEU A 49 3.35 -0.30 -2.89
N ARG A 50 4.41 0.53 -3.00
CA ARG A 50 4.52 1.80 -2.25
C ARG A 50 3.37 2.74 -2.59
N SER A 51 3.07 2.95 -3.87
CA SER A 51 1.93 3.78 -4.29
C SER A 51 0.58 3.26 -3.78
N ALA A 52 0.39 1.94 -3.75
CA ALA A 52 -0.82 1.35 -3.18
C ALA A 52 -0.91 1.58 -1.66
N HIS A 53 0.21 1.46 -0.96
CA HIS A 53 0.30 1.70 0.48
C HIS A 53 -0.03 3.16 0.84
N GLU A 54 0.55 4.13 0.15
CA GLU A 54 0.30 5.56 0.35
C GLU A 54 -1.19 5.88 0.21
N LYS A 55 -1.84 5.36 -0.84
CA LYS A 55 -3.29 5.56 -1.07
C LYS A 55 -4.15 4.92 0.02
N LEU A 56 -3.77 3.73 0.51
CA LEU A 56 -4.46 3.09 1.63
C LEU A 56 -4.35 3.92 2.90
N LEU A 57 -3.15 4.43 3.20
CA LEU A 57 -2.89 5.28 4.35
C LEU A 57 -3.69 6.58 4.25
N GLU A 58 -3.62 7.27 3.12
CA GLU A 58 -4.38 8.51 2.87
C GLU A 58 -5.89 8.29 3.05
N ASN A 59 -6.44 7.21 2.50
CA ASN A 59 -7.85 6.89 2.69
C ASN A 59 -8.17 6.63 4.16
N HIS A 60 -7.33 5.88 4.87
CA HIS A 60 -7.55 5.57 6.29
C HIS A 60 -7.52 6.85 7.15
N LEU A 61 -6.57 7.76 6.89
CA LEU A 61 -6.47 9.05 7.56
C LEU A 61 -7.72 9.92 7.32
N ASN A 62 -8.23 9.93 6.09
CA ASN A 62 -9.42 10.73 5.74
C ASN A 62 -10.76 10.13 6.17
N THR A 63 -10.79 8.87 6.62
CA THR A 63 -12.03 8.16 6.99
C THR A 63 -12.01 7.71 8.44
N CYS A 64 -11.50 6.51 8.72
CA CYS A 64 -11.51 5.90 10.05
C CYS A 64 -10.79 6.77 11.10
N PHE A 65 -9.64 7.34 10.73
CA PHE A 65 -8.86 8.18 11.63
C PHE A 65 -9.58 9.50 11.93
N ARG A 66 -10.05 10.20 10.89
CA ARG A 66 -10.78 11.46 11.02
C ARG A 66 -12.02 11.31 11.90
N GLU A 67 -12.77 10.23 11.73
CA GLU A 67 -13.95 9.92 12.56
C GLU A 67 -13.54 9.66 14.02
N ALA A 68 -12.47 8.90 14.27
CA ALA A 68 -11.99 8.59 15.62
C ALA A 68 -11.52 9.86 16.37
N ILE A 69 -10.74 10.72 15.70
CA ILE A 69 -10.24 11.97 16.30
C ILE A 69 -11.35 12.98 16.58
N GLY A 70 -12.40 13.01 15.75
CA GLY A 70 -13.59 13.84 15.97
C GLY A 70 -14.51 13.36 17.10
N SER A 71 -14.30 12.15 17.63
CA SER A 71 -15.13 11.59 18.71
C SER A 71 -14.73 12.14 20.09
N ARG A 72 -15.60 11.94 21.11
CA ARG A 72 -15.27 12.22 22.52
C ARG A 72 -14.57 11.04 23.22
N ASP A 73 -14.29 9.95 22.50
CA ASP A 73 -13.69 8.74 23.05
C ASP A 73 -12.16 8.82 22.99
N GLU A 74 -11.54 9.25 24.08
CA GLU A 74 -10.08 9.37 24.20
C GLU A 74 -9.35 8.03 24.04
N LYS A 75 -9.97 6.92 24.48
CA LYS A 75 -9.36 5.59 24.31
C LYS A 75 -9.28 5.25 22.82
N ARG A 76 -10.35 5.51 22.07
CA ARG A 76 -10.38 5.28 20.62
C ARG A 76 -9.36 6.13 19.87
N LYS A 77 -9.14 7.38 20.30
CA LYS A 77 -8.09 8.25 19.72
C LYS A 77 -6.70 7.65 19.92
N GLN A 78 -6.38 7.22 21.13
CA GLN A 78 -5.08 6.63 21.45
C GLN A 78 -4.82 5.32 20.70
N GLU A 79 -5.84 4.45 20.56
CA GLU A 79 -5.75 3.24 19.74
C GLU A 79 -5.42 3.58 18.28
N MET A 80 -6.13 4.55 17.72
CA MET A 80 -5.95 4.97 16.34
C MET A 80 -4.54 5.54 16.08
N ILE A 81 -3.99 6.35 17.00
CA ILE A 81 -2.61 6.84 16.90
C ILE A 81 -1.61 5.67 16.92
N LYS A 82 -1.81 4.69 17.81
CA LYS A 82 -0.94 3.50 17.91
C LYS A 82 -0.97 2.66 16.62
N GLU A 83 -2.13 2.52 15.98
CA GLU A 83 -2.27 1.84 14.69
C GLU A 83 -1.42 2.52 13.61
N ILE A 84 -1.51 3.84 13.47
CA ILE A 84 -0.69 4.60 12.50
C ILE A 84 0.80 4.44 12.79
N LEU A 85 1.22 4.61 14.04
CA LEU A 85 2.63 4.46 14.43
C LEU A 85 3.16 3.06 14.13
N LYS A 86 2.35 2.02 14.32
CA LYS A 86 2.72 0.64 13.96
C LYS A 86 2.95 0.51 12.45
N VAL A 87 2.09 1.09 11.62
CA VAL A 87 2.22 1.04 10.16
C VAL A 87 3.45 1.80 9.69
N VAL A 88 3.70 3.01 10.20
CA VAL A 88 4.89 3.82 9.86
C VAL A 88 6.18 3.10 10.24
N LYS A 89 6.22 2.42 11.39
CA LYS A 89 7.37 1.60 11.78
C LYS A 89 7.63 0.42 10.85
N LEU A 90 6.59 -0.13 10.20
CA LEU A 90 6.75 -1.20 9.22
C LEU A 90 7.24 -0.67 7.87
N ALA A 91 6.83 0.55 7.48
CA ALA A 91 7.24 1.15 6.22
C ALA A 91 8.71 1.59 6.18
N ASN A 92 9.31 1.86 7.35
CA ASN A 92 10.70 2.31 7.50
C ASN A 92 11.66 1.18 7.92
N LYS A 93 11.21 -0.07 7.89
CA LYS A 93 12.07 -1.25 8.03
C LYS A 93 12.46 -1.76 6.65
#